data_AF-A0A1W6MY04-F1
#
_entry.id   AF-A0A1W6MY04-F1
#
_cell.length_a   1.000
_cell.length_b   1.000
_cell.length_c   1.000
_cell.angle_alpha   90.00
_cell.angle_beta   90.00
_cell.angle_gamma   90.00
#
_symmetry.space_group_name_H-M   'P 1'
#
loop_
_entity.id
_entity.type
_entity.pdbx_description
1 polymer ?
#
loop_
_entity_poly.entity_id
_entity_poly.type
_entity_poly.pdbx_seq_one_letter_code
_entity_poly.pdbx_strand_id
1 'polypeptide(L)'
;MPYFALDHVRKALDYFPEHTHPALMSLLAMLRQNVPTSDNPDDAIPFGSPVERRLMDDYFKPTGGPENKPYFLVFGTGYGYSHWRDREYPGRTLQVQRDKHDLFQKSPNDNRRWTLASDLVQAIKNGPPKEVVGDIPIIAAYLTAWCYRDKEIASVEVAVEEFAKEFRLADYGLLPEIFSIDIPAEMSAIPLAEEPIDAGELLLLLQSLEPERGEERPTEEEPSAEIPIPTGPTAKVRMPAAPPGDWNMALADFGDLCGLQGMGEPATRALAALAAGVHVIFTGPPGSGKTKLAECICSKAGFPTWTVPATDQWTTFETIGGYFPMPKEDESGDRLDFLPGAVVDSLEKGRCLIIDEINRADIDKAFGELFTLLSGNTVTLPYRRRSEGGKFHRVRLQVGSAVVEDEDADVIVVPAWWRIVGSMNDADKASLKRMSMAFVRRFAFIPIDLPVPATYEAMIRSAVDRTDAAKAGVGDMAGLTKVLIELFSTADGGLGGIGLPLGPAFPLAIIRHADSEWRLDPARGFDSVLASVMELYVMPQLQGRPDLHEAAVDLFVPLLTARQDDFARHLAVWTGYVPG
;
A
#
# COMPACT_ATOMS: atom_id res chain seq x y z
N MET A 1 -22.41 28.27 35.72
CA MET A 1 -23.07 28.60 34.43
C MET A 1 -23.02 27.34 33.58
N PRO A 2 -24.01 27.07 32.73
CA PRO A 2 -24.07 25.80 32.02
C PRO A 2 -23.03 25.71 30.89
N TYR A 3 -22.82 24.51 30.36
CA TYR A 3 -21.93 24.17 29.24
C TYR A 3 -22.75 23.83 27.99
N PHE A 4 -22.12 23.86 26.82
CA PHE A 4 -22.71 23.23 25.64
C PHE A 4 -22.84 21.72 25.88
N ALA A 5 -24.04 21.16 25.65
CA ALA A 5 -24.24 19.72 25.66
C ALA A 5 -23.60 19.05 24.43
N LEU A 6 -23.30 17.74 24.52
CA LEU A 6 -22.72 16.96 23.42
C LEU A 6 -23.55 17.04 22.13
N ASP A 7 -24.88 17.14 22.23
CA ASP A 7 -25.76 17.29 21.06
C ASP A 7 -25.57 18.61 20.30
N HIS A 8 -25.18 19.70 20.99
CA HIS A 8 -24.79 20.94 20.31
C HIS A 8 -23.51 20.74 19.49
N VAL A 9 -22.53 20.01 20.04
CA VAL A 9 -21.28 19.68 19.34
C VAL A 9 -21.56 18.78 18.14
N ARG A 10 -22.45 17.79 18.28
CA ARG A 10 -22.87 16.92 17.18
C ARG A 10 -23.47 17.73 16.03
N LYS A 11 -24.40 18.64 16.33
CA LYS A 11 -24.98 19.55 15.33
C LYS A 11 -23.94 20.41 14.62
N ALA A 12 -22.94 20.90 15.35
CA ALA A 12 -21.83 21.63 14.75
C ALA A 12 -20.99 20.75 13.81
N LEU A 13 -20.67 19.52 14.22
CA LEU A 13 -19.89 18.56 13.43
C LEU A 13 -20.64 18.07 12.19
N ASP A 14 -21.97 18.00 12.22
CA ASP A 14 -22.79 17.71 11.04
C ASP A 14 -22.78 18.90 10.05
N TYR A 15 -22.73 20.13 10.56
CA TYR A 15 -22.77 21.35 9.76
C TYR A 15 -21.44 21.65 9.03
N PHE A 16 -20.29 21.50 9.72
CA PHE A 16 -19.02 21.99 9.18
C PHE A 16 -18.55 21.35 7.85
N PRO A 17 -18.67 20.03 7.63
CA PRO A 17 -18.12 19.39 6.43
C PRO A 17 -18.70 19.94 5.12
N GLU A 18 -19.98 20.27 5.12
CA GLU A 18 -20.70 20.76 3.93
C GLU A 18 -20.65 22.28 3.78
N HIS A 19 -20.58 23.01 4.90
CA HIS A 19 -20.76 24.45 4.91
C HIS A 19 -19.50 25.27 5.18
N THR A 20 -18.36 24.63 5.49
CA THR A 20 -17.10 25.33 5.78
C THR A 20 -15.94 24.83 4.95
N HIS A 21 -14.92 25.67 4.76
CA HIS A 21 -13.68 25.33 4.07
C HIS A 21 -12.48 25.32 5.04
N PRO A 22 -11.47 24.45 4.87
CA PRO A 22 -10.29 24.39 5.77
C PRO A 22 -9.54 25.72 5.94
N ALA A 23 -9.54 26.60 4.94
CA ALA A 23 -8.89 27.91 5.00
C ALA A 23 -9.58 28.89 5.97
N LEU A 24 -10.81 28.61 6.39
CA LEU A 24 -11.52 29.33 7.45
C LEU A 24 -10.70 29.37 8.75
N MET A 25 -9.92 28.31 9.02
CA MET A 25 -9.02 28.24 10.18
C MET A 25 -8.00 29.40 10.19
N SER A 26 -7.39 29.69 9.04
CA SER A 26 -6.40 30.76 8.90
C SER A 26 -7.06 32.13 9.02
N LEU A 27 -8.27 32.30 8.45
CA LEU A 27 -9.04 33.53 8.61
C LEU A 27 -9.38 33.80 10.08
N LEU A 28 -9.94 32.82 10.80
CA LEU A 28 -10.25 32.95 12.23
C LEU A 28 -9.00 33.29 13.06
N ALA A 29 -7.86 32.66 12.76
CA ALA A 29 -6.60 32.96 13.44
C ALA A 29 -6.13 34.40 13.19
N MET A 30 -6.26 34.91 11.96
CA MET A 30 -5.88 36.28 11.59
C MET A 30 -6.80 37.32 12.24
N LEU A 31 -8.12 37.07 12.24
CA LEU A 31 -9.10 37.95 12.86
C LEU A 31 -8.85 38.07 14.37
N ARG A 32 -8.65 36.94 15.06
CA ARG A 32 -8.34 36.92 16.51
C ARG A 32 -7.02 37.64 16.83
N GLN A 33 -6.02 37.53 15.93
CA GLN A 33 -4.72 38.20 16.06
C GLN A 33 -4.75 39.69 15.65
N ASN A 34 -5.89 40.19 15.15
CA ASN A 34 -6.08 41.56 14.67
C ASN A 34 -5.13 41.93 13.52
N VAL A 35 -5.01 41.06 12.51
CA VAL A 35 -4.23 41.32 11.29
C VAL A 35 -4.91 42.43 10.46
N PRO A 36 -4.24 43.55 10.12
CA PRO A 36 -4.87 44.67 9.42
C PRO A 36 -5.42 44.30 8.03
N THR A 37 -6.55 44.90 7.63
CA THR A 37 -7.02 44.92 6.23
C THR A 37 -6.38 46.11 5.51
N SER A 38 -5.44 45.86 4.60
CA SER A 38 -4.72 46.92 3.90
C SER A 38 -4.00 46.38 2.69
N ASP A 39 -4.01 47.14 1.59
CA ASP A 39 -3.19 46.87 0.40
C ASP A 39 -1.76 47.44 0.55
N ASN A 40 -1.46 48.13 1.66
CA ASN A 40 -0.13 48.65 1.94
C ASN A 40 0.75 47.59 2.65
N PRO A 41 1.84 47.10 2.03
CA PRO A 41 2.76 46.14 2.62
C PRO A 41 3.34 46.51 3.99
N ASP A 42 3.43 47.81 4.30
CA ASP A 42 4.02 48.31 5.53
C ASP A 42 3.09 48.12 6.75
N ASP A 43 1.80 47.93 6.51
CA ASP A 43 0.80 47.64 7.57
C ASP A 43 0.85 46.16 7.99
N ALA A 44 1.58 45.31 7.26
CA ALA A 44 1.66 43.88 7.51
C ALA A 44 2.30 43.56 8.86
N ILE A 45 1.64 42.70 9.64
CA ILE A 45 2.11 42.28 10.97
C ILE A 45 2.60 40.83 10.95
N PRO A 46 3.48 40.41 11.89
CA PRO A 46 3.92 39.02 11.98
C PRO A 46 2.75 38.04 12.16
N PHE A 47 2.62 37.10 11.23
CA PHE A 47 1.61 36.04 11.28
C PHE A 47 2.15 34.75 10.65
N GLY A 48 1.68 33.61 11.13
CA GLY A 48 2.04 32.31 10.57
C GLY A 48 1.68 31.16 11.50
N SER A 49 2.38 30.05 11.30
CA SER A 49 2.10 28.79 12.01
C SER A 49 2.07 28.88 13.54
N PRO A 50 2.84 29.75 14.25
CA PRO A 50 2.70 29.88 15.71
C PRO A 50 1.37 30.47 16.16
N VAL A 51 0.77 31.38 15.36
CA VAL A 51 -0.52 32.00 15.70
C VAL A 51 -1.64 30.99 15.46
N GLU A 52 -1.62 30.30 14.32
CA GLU A 52 -2.60 29.26 14.00
C GLU A 52 -2.51 28.08 14.96
N ARG A 53 -1.30 27.69 15.36
CA ARG A 53 -1.11 26.64 16.35
C ARG A 53 -1.74 27.00 17.70
N ARG A 54 -1.65 28.26 18.14
CA ARG A 54 -2.35 28.72 19.36
C ARG A 54 -3.86 28.57 19.23
N LEU A 55 -4.45 28.97 18.10
CA LEU A 55 -5.88 28.76 17.84
C LEU A 55 -6.24 27.26 17.87
N MET A 56 -5.41 26.42 17.25
CA MET A 56 -5.63 24.98 17.20
C MET A 56 -5.46 24.31 18.58
N ASP A 57 -4.49 24.75 19.37
CA ASP A 57 -4.30 24.29 20.75
C ASP A 57 -5.48 24.70 21.65
N ASP A 58 -6.05 25.89 21.44
CA ASP A 58 -7.19 26.39 22.23
C ASP A 58 -8.49 25.65 21.89
N TYR A 59 -8.75 25.37 20.59
CA TYR A 59 -10.09 24.93 20.16
C TYR A 59 -10.15 23.61 19.40
N PHE A 60 -9.06 23.15 18.77
CA PHE A 60 -9.06 21.99 17.87
C PHE A 60 -8.23 20.83 18.41
N LYS A 61 -7.80 20.90 19.66
CA LYS A 61 -7.04 19.86 20.36
C LYS A 61 -7.90 19.23 21.46
N PRO A 62 -8.76 18.26 21.13
CA PRO A 62 -9.60 17.59 22.13
C PRO A 62 -8.73 16.84 23.16
N THR A 63 -9.13 16.92 24.43
CA THR A 63 -8.46 16.20 25.53
C THR A 63 -8.50 14.70 25.28
N GLY A 64 -7.35 14.03 25.40
CA GLY A 64 -7.22 12.59 25.16
C GLY A 64 -7.10 12.16 23.69
N GLY A 65 -6.96 13.10 22.75
CA GLY A 65 -6.65 12.79 21.34
C GLY A 65 -5.27 12.14 21.11
N PRO A 66 -4.99 11.60 19.91
CA PRO A 66 -3.75 10.89 19.59
C PRO A 66 -2.49 11.76 19.75
N GLU A 67 -1.46 11.25 20.42
CA GLU A 67 -0.23 12.03 20.72
C GLU A 67 0.50 12.54 19.46
N ASN A 68 0.55 11.72 18.41
CA ASN A 68 1.23 12.04 17.15
C ASN A 68 0.40 12.95 16.23
N LYS A 69 -0.93 12.96 16.40
CA LYS A 69 -1.87 13.75 15.60
C LYS A 69 -2.90 14.42 16.52
N PRO A 70 -2.50 15.45 17.29
CA PRO A 70 -3.31 15.95 18.40
C PRO A 70 -4.48 16.84 17.97
N TYR A 71 -4.54 17.27 16.71
CA TYR A 71 -5.55 18.20 16.23
C TYR A 71 -6.65 17.49 15.45
N PHE A 72 -7.92 17.77 15.76
CA PHE A 72 -9.07 17.26 15.02
C PHE A 72 -9.63 18.37 14.13
N LEU A 73 -9.53 18.19 12.81
CA LEU A 73 -9.98 19.18 11.83
C LEU A 73 -11.45 18.94 11.49
N VAL A 74 -12.29 19.91 11.85
CA VAL A 74 -13.74 19.84 11.61
C VAL A 74 -14.20 20.54 10.33
N PHE A 75 -13.38 21.44 9.77
CA PHE A 75 -13.77 22.23 8.60
C PHE A 75 -13.52 21.47 7.28
N GLY A 76 -14.53 21.45 6.42
CA GLY A 76 -14.52 20.81 5.10
C GLY A 76 -14.69 19.28 5.13
N THR A 77 -14.96 18.70 3.97
CA THR A 77 -15.41 17.30 3.78
C THR A 77 -14.37 16.21 4.12
N GLY A 78 -13.18 16.55 4.63
CA GLY A 78 -12.14 15.59 5.00
C GLY A 78 -11.55 14.76 3.83
N TYR A 79 -12.12 14.86 2.62
CA TYR A 79 -11.74 14.14 1.40
C TYR A 79 -11.54 12.62 1.57
N GLY A 80 -12.23 11.98 2.53
CA GLY A 80 -12.06 10.56 2.85
C GLY A 80 -10.76 10.21 3.60
N TYR A 81 -10.04 11.21 4.10
CA TYR A 81 -8.91 11.03 5.01
C TYR A 81 -9.35 11.21 6.46
N SER A 82 -8.58 10.64 7.38
CA SER A 82 -8.72 10.90 8.82
C SER A 82 -8.85 12.40 9.11
N HIS A 83 -9.65 12.81 10.09
CA HIS A 83 -9.75 14.21 10.54
C HIS A 83 -8.59 14.61 11.46
N TRP A 84 -7.85 13.65 12.00
CA TRP A 84 -6.68 13.90 12.84
C TRP A 84 -5.47 14.43 12.05
N ARG A 85 -4.85 15.49 12.57
CA ARG A 85 -3.71 16.20 11.96
C ARG A 85 -2.53 16.28 12.92
N ASP A 86 -1.33 16.22 12.35
CA ASP A 86 -0.07 16.37 13.08
C ASP A 86 0.22 17.83 13.47
N ARG A 87 1.26 18.03 14.27
CA ARG A 87 1.66 19.37 14.77
C ARG A 87 2.22 20.29 13.68
N GLU A 88 2.55 19.74 12.52
CA GLU A 88 3.11 20.46 11.38
C GLU A 88 2.02 20.97 10.43
N TYR A 89 0.75 20.55 10.62
CA TYR A 89 -0.40 20.97 9.81
C TYR A 89 -0.49 22.49 9.55
N PRO A 90 -0.33 23.40 10.55
CA PRO A 90 -0.35 24.85 10.28
C PRO A 90 0.78 25.33 9.37
N GLY A 91 1.97 24.72 9.48
CA GLY A 91 3.16 25.09 8.72
C GLY A 91 3.27 24.44 7.34
N ARG A 92 2.40 23.47 7.02
CA ARG A 92 2.35 22.81 5.72
C ARG A 92 1.07 23.13 4.98
N THR A 93 -0.06 22.70 5.51
CA THR A 93 -1.34 22.74 4.79
C THR A 93 -1.99 24.11 4.89
N LEU A 94 -2.11 24.68 6.09
CA LEU A 94 -2.70 26.03 6.24
C LEU A 94 -1.83 27.10 5.57
N GLN A 95 -0.51 26.95 5.59
CA GLN A 95 0.38 27.84 4.85
C GLN A 95 0.10 27.81 3.34
N VAL A 96 -0.02 26.62 2.75
CA VAL A 96 -0.38 26.47 1.33
C VAL A 96 -1.77 27.07 1.06
N GLN A 97 -2.74 26.88 1.97
CA GLN A 97 -4.07 27.49 1.82
C GLN A 97 -3.99 29.03 1.83
N ARG A 98 -3.17 29.63 2.71
CA ARG A 98 -2.98 31.08 2.71
C ARG A 98 -2.35 31.59 1.42
N ASP A 99 -1.30 30.92 0.95
CA ASP A 99 -0.59 31.31 -0.26
C ASP A 99 -1.47 31.16 -1.54
N LYS A 100 -2.61 30.46 -1.48
CA LYS A 100 -3.53 30.24 -2.60
C LYS A 100 -4.63 31.29 -2.78
N HIS A 101 -4.94 32.07 -1.74
CA HIS A 101 -6.08 32.99 -1.78
C HIS A 101 -5.62 34.42 -1.61
N ASP A 102 -6.03 35.28 -2.55
CA ASP A 102 -5.74 36.72 -2.55
C ASP A 102 -6.26 37.45 -1.30
N LEU A 103 -7.15 36.79 -0.56
CA LEU A 103 -7.59 37.19 0.78
C LEU A 103 -6.43 37.40 1.75
N PHE A 104 -5.42 36.51 1.71
CA PHE A 104 -4.29 36.48 2.62
C PHE A 104 -3.08 37.11 1.92
N GLN A 105 -2.83 38.38 2.21
CA GLN A 105 -1.80 39.14 1.53
C GLN A 105 -0.48 39.06 2.29
N LYS A 106 0.52 38.45 1.66
CA LYS A 106 1.87 38.34 2.21
C LYS A 106 2.68 39.58 1.84
N SER A 107 3.39 40.15 2.80
CA SER A 107 4.22 41.33 2.54
C SER A 107 5.35 40.98 1.54
N PRO A 108 5.52 41.76 0.45
CA PRO A 108 6.66 41.61 -0.45
C PRO A 108 8.02 41.88 0.22
N ASN A 109 8.03 42.62 1.33
CA ASN A 109 9.26 43.03 2.02
C ASN A 109 9.69 42.05 3.12
N ASP A 110 8.74 41.31 3.72
CA ASP A 110 9.01 40.31 4.77
C ASP A 110 8.00 39.15 4.66
N ASN A 111 8.50 37.97 4.31
CA ASN A 111 7.68 36.77 4.10
C ASN A 111 7.02 36.22 5.38
N ARG A 112 7.29 36.81 6.55
CA ARG A 112 6.66 36.49 7.84
C ARG A 112 5.55 37.45 8.22
N ARG A 113 5.32 38.50 7.43
CA ARG A 113 4.32 39.53 7.70
C ARG A 113 3.16 39.43 6.71
N TRP A 114 1.96 39.63 7.24
CA TRP A 114 0.72 39.47 6.49
C TRP A 114 -0.26 40.61 6.77
N THR A 115 -1.05 40.94 5.76
CA THR A 115 -2.31 41.70 5.84
C THR A 115 -3.46 40.82 5.34
N LEU A 116 -4.68 41.23 5.65
CA LEU A 116 -5.88 40.79 4.96
C LEU A 116 -6.18 41.76 3.81
N ALA A 117 -6.91 41.29 2.79
CA ALA A 117 -7.38 42.15 1.71
C ALA A 117 -8.07 43.41 2.24
N SER A 118 -7.82 44.56 1.60
CA SER A 118 -8.35 45.86 2.02
C SER A 118 -9.88 45.92 2.06
N ASP A 119 -10.54 45.31 1.07
CA ASP A 119 -11.98 45.03 1.07
C ASP A 119 -12.22 43.54 1.33
N LEU A 120 -12.18 43.18 2.61
CA LEU A 120 -12.25 41.79 3.06
C LEU A 120 -13.54 41.08 2.62
N VAL A 121 -14.68 41.77 2.71
CA VAL A 121 -15.99 41.20 2.37
C VAL A 121 -16.07 40.92 0.87
N GLN A 122 -15.65 41.87 0.03
CA GLN A 122 -15.64 41.66 -1.42
C GLN A 122 -14.60 40.62 -1.81
N ALA A 123 -13.43 40.56 -1.17
CA ALA A 123 -12.42 39.53 -1.44
C ALA A 123 -12.97 38.11 -1.17
N ILE A 124 -13.73 37.93 -0.10
CA ILE A 124 -14.38 36.64 0.21
C ILE A 124 -15.48 36.31 -0.81
N LYS A 125 -16.22 37.30 -1.31
CA LYS A 125 -17.31 37.11 -2.28
C LYS A 125 -16.87 36.94 -3.73
N ASN A 126 -15.80 37.63 -4.14
CA ASN A 126 -15.31 37.66 -5.52
C ASN A 126 -14.45 36.44 -5.87
N GLY A 127 -13.72 35.90 -4.89
CA GLY A 127 -13.23 34.54 -4.98
C GLY A 127 -14.41 33.56 -4.82
N PRO A 128 -14.32 32.31 -5.29
CA PRO A 128 -15.30 31.29 -4.94
C PRO A 128 -15.36 31.13 -3.41
N PRO A 129 -16.40 31.58 -2.70
CA PRO A 129 -16.41 31.63 -1.23
C PRO A 129 -16.24 30.24 -0.61
N LYS A 130 -16.73 29.22 -1.33
CA LYS A 130 -16.56 27.79 -1.04
C LYS A 130 -15.10 27.33 -0.96
N GLU A 131 -14.19 28.04 -1.61
CA GLU A 131 -12.76 27.73 -1.57
C GLU A 131 -12.02 28.43 -0.42
N VAL A 132 -12.68 29.32 0.34
CA VAL A 132 -12.00 30.06 1.42
C VAL A 132 -12.68 29.90 2.76
N VAL A 133 -13.96 30.23 2.82
CA VAL A 133 -14.74 30.23 4.07
C VAL A 133 -15.78 29.12 4.09
N GLY A 134 -16.38 28.80 2.93
CA GLY A 134 -17.49 27.87 2.80
C GLY A 134 -18.76 28.56 2.29
N ASP A 135 -19.91 28.09 2.74
CA ASP A 135 -21.20 28.71 2.43
C ASP A 135 -21.38 29.98 3.26
N ILE A 136 -21.76 31.07 2.59
CA ILE A 136 -22.02 32.36 3.23
C ILE A 136 -23.54 32.60 3.33
N PRO A 137 -24.06 33.01 4.50
CA PRO A 137 -23.32 33.26 5.74
C PRO A 137 -22.99 31.98 6.53
N ILE A 138 -21.81 31.93 7.16
CA ILE A 138 -21.45 30.90 8.15
C ILE A 138 -22.19 31.17 9.45
N ILE A 139 -22.85 30.17 10.00
CA ILE A 139 -23.65 30.32 11.21
C ILE A 139 -22.74 30.22 12.45
N ALA A 140 -22.58 31.34 13.17
CA ALA A 140 -21.66 31.44 14.31
C ALA A 140 -22.05 30.52 15.47
N ALA A 141 -23.34 30.19 15.63
CA ALA A 141 -23.81 29.28 16.68
C ALA A 141 -23.11 27.90 16.64
N TYR A 142 -22.90 27.31 15.46
CA TYR A 142 -22.17 26.04 15.35
C TYR A 142 -20.68 26.19 15.70
N LEU A 143 -20.04 27.28 15.27
CA LEU A 143 -18.65 27.58 15.64
C LEU A 143 -18.50 27.72 17.15
N THR A 144 -19.45 28.36 17.82
CA THR A 144 -19.43 28.47 19.29
C THR A 144 -19.62 27.14 20.00
N ALA A 145 -20.51 26.29 19.50
CA ALA A 145 -20.72 24.97 20.07
C ALA A 145 -19.44 24.12 20.02
N TRP A 146 -18.63 24.25 18.97
CA TRP A 146 -17.33 23.57 18.89
C TRP A 146 -16.24 24.26 19.72
N CYS A 147 -16.00 25.55 19.50
CA CYS A 147 -14.87 26.27 20.10
C CYS A 147 -15.05 26.47 21.61
N TYR A 148 -16.27 26.67 22.10
CA TYR A 148 -16.53 26.94 23.52
C TYR A 148 -17.13 25.74 24.26
N ARG A 149 -17.03 24.53 23.69
CA ARG A 149 -17.57 23.29 24.29
C ARG A 149 -17.07 23.01 25.73
N ASP A 150 -15.83 23.43 26.01
CA ASP A 150 -15.15 23.21 27.29
C ASP A 150 -15.26 24.44 28.23
N LYS A 151 -16.06 25.46 27.85
CA LYS A 151 -16.20 26.74 28.57
C LYS A 151 -17.60 26.87 29.16
N GLU A 152 -17.69 27.45 30.36
CA GLU A 152 -18.96 27.89 30.93
C GLU A 152 -19.56 29.05 30.10
N ILE A 153 -20.83 28.92 29.74
CA ILE A 153 -21.57 29.93 28.97
C ILE A 153 -22.85 30.33 29.70
N ALA A 154 -23.21 31.61 29.62
CA ALA A 154 -24.45 32.09 30.22
C ALA A 154 -25.69 31.65 29.42
N SER A 155 -25.59 31.74 28.09
CA SER A 155 -26.56 31.27 27.11
C SER A 155 -25.88 31.12 25.74
N VAL A 156 -26.56 30.52 24.76
CA VAL A 156 -26.02 30.40 23.39
C VAL A 156 -25.86 31.78 22.75
N GLU A 157 -26.77 32.71 23.02
CA GLU A 157 -26.72 34.12 22.55
C GLU A 157 -25.46 34.81 23.07
N VAL A 158 -25.18 34.69 24.37
CA VAL A 158 -23.98 35.29 24.98
C VAL A 158 -22.71 34.66 24.39
N ALA A 159 -22.71 33.34 24.16
CA ALA A 159 -21.57 32.66 23.54
C ALA A 159 -21.31 33.17 22.11
N VAL A 160 -22.36 33.36 21.31
CA VAL A 160 -22.26 33.91 19.94
C VAL A 160 -21.76 35.36 19.97
N GLU A 161 -22.23 36.18 20.89
CA GLU A 161 -21.72 37.55 21.07
C GLU A 161 -20.25 37.57 21.49
N GLU A 162 -19.84 36.69 22.41
CA GLU A 162 -18.45 36.56 22.82
C GLU A 162 -17.55 36.12 21.67
N PHE A 163 -18.01 35.17 20.85
CA PHE A 163 -17.30 34.74 19.66
C PHE A 163 -17.16 35.85 18.63
N ALA A 164 -18.24 36.59 18.36
CA ALA A 164 -18.20 37.73 17.46
C ALA A 164 -17.20 38.80 17.91
N LYS A 165 -17.05 39.01 19.23
CA LYS A 165 -16.07 39.93 19.82
C LYS A 165 -14.65 39.37 19.78
N GLU A 166 -14.44 38.10 20.15
CA GLU A 166 -13.13 37.44 20.15
C GLU A 166 -12.51 37.39 18.75
N PHE A 167 -13.33 37.07 17.74
CA PHE A 167 -12.93 37.03 16.33
C PHE A 167 -13.23 38.34 15.60
N ARG A 168 -13.57 39.42 16.33
CA ARG A 168 -13.69 40.79 15.79
C ARG A 168 -14.58 40.91 14.55
N LEU A 169 -15.63 40.08 14.44
CA LEU A 169 -16.41 39.95 13.21
C LEU A 169 -17.04 41.28 12.77
N ALA A 170 -17.48 42.10 13.74
CA ALA A 170 -18.01 43.43 13.48
C ALA A 170 -16.93 44.43 13.05
N ASP A 171 -15.75 44.40 13.67
CA ASP A 171 -14.63 45.32 13.36
C ASP A 171 -14.17 45.16 11.91
N TYR A 172 -14.25 43.93 11.38
CA TYR A 172 -13.90 43.57 10.00
C TYR A 172 -15.09 43.64 9.02
N GLY A 173 -16.27 44.09 9.47
CA GLY A 173 -17.46 44.22 8.61
C GLY A 173 -18.05 42.90 8.12
N LEU A 174 -17.78 41.78 8.80
CA LEU A 174 -18.15 40.44 8.37
C LEU A 174 -19.61 40.04 8.71
N LEU A 175 -20.32 40.88 9.47
CA LEU A 175 -21.71 40.65 9.88
C LEU A 175 -22.68 41.53 9.08
N PRO A 176 -23.86 41.03 8.67
CA PRO A 176 -24.32 39.64 8.72
C PRO A 176 -23.90 38.82 7.47
N GLU A 177 -23.13 39.43 6.57
CA GLU A 177 -22.99 38.94 5.19
C GLU A 177 -22.11 37.68 5.07
N ILE A 178 -21.04 37.59 5.86
CA ILE A 178 -20.11 36.44 5.86
C ILE A 178 -20.40 35.52 7.03
N PHE A 179 -20.75 36.08 8.20
CA PHE A 179 -21.18 35.32 9.37
C PHE A 179 -22.56 35.78 9.82
N SER A 180 -23.42 34.83 10.16
CA SER A 180 -24.69 35.09 10.84
C SER A 180 -24.56 34.82 12.33
N ILE A 181 -25.11 35.73 13.14
CA ILE A 181 -25.26 35.57 14.59
C ILE A 181 -26.64 35.01 14.97
N ASP A 182 -27.48 34.68 13.98
CA ASP A 182 -28.77 34.05 14.22
C ASP A 182 -28.56 32.63 14.75
N ILE A 183 -29.35 32.26 15.75
CA ILE A 183 -29.28 30.93 16.36
C ILE A 183 -30.33 30.04 15.69
N PRO A 184 -29.94 28.94 15.03
CA PRO A 184 -30.88 28.00 14.45
C PRO A 184 -31.82 27.44 15.53
N ALA A 185 -33.11 27.27 15.18
CA ALA A 185 -34.11 26.75 16.12
C ALA A 185 -33.73 25.38 16.69
N GLU A 186 -33.03 24.56 15.91
CA GLU A 186 -32.52 23.25 16.37
C GLU A 186 -31.39 23.37 17.42
N MET A 187 -30.62 24.45 17.41
CA MET A 187 -29.62 24.72 18.45
C MET A 187 -30.30 25.26 19.71
N SER A 188 -31.25 26.18 19.58
CA SER A 188 -32.01 26.73 20.72
C SER A 188 -32.88 25.68 21.42
N ALA A 189 -33.26 24.61 20.73
CA ALA A 189 -34.08 23.54 21.29
C ALA A 189 -33.31 22.58 22.22
N ILE A 190 -31.97 22.56 22.13
CA ILE A 190 -31.13 21.66 22.93
C ILE A 190 -30.86 22.34 24.29
N PRO A 191 -31.16 21.69 25.42
CA PRO A 191 -30.85 22.26 26.73
C PRO A 191 -29.34 22.28 26.97
N LEU A 192 -28.85 23.33 27.62
CA LEU A 192 -27.46 23.40 28.06
C LEU A 192 -27.20 22.40 29.21
N ALA A 193 -25.96 21.89 29.29
CA ALA A 193 -25.55 20.91 30.29
C ALA A 193 -25.05 21.60 31.58
N GLU A 194 -25.17 20.93 32.74
CA GLU A 194 -24.63 21.46 34.01
C GLU A 194 -23.13 21.22 34.17
N GLU A 195 -22.61 20.17 33.52
CA GLU A 195 -21.21 19.75 33.57
C GLU A 195 -20.57 19.81 32.17
N PRO A 196 -19.24 19.98 32.08
CA PRO A 196 -18.53 19.91 30.80
C PRO A 196 -18.67 18.52 30.17
N ILE A 197 -18.56 18.46 28.85
CA ILE A 197 -18.62 17.20 28.09
C ILE A 197 -17.50 16.28 28.56
N ASP A 198 -17.82 15.02 28.86
CA ASP A 198 -16.80 14.02 29.19
C ASP A 198 -15.85 13.82 28.00
N ALA A 199 -14.54 13.82 28.28
CA ALA A 199 -13.54 13.71 27.23
C ALA A 199 -13.64 12.38 26.46
N GLY A 200 -14.02 11.28 27.14
CA GLY A 200 -14.24 9.99 26.52
C GLY A 200 -15.45 9.99 25.59
N GLU A 201 -16.57 10.59 26.02
CA GLU A 201 -17.77 10.74 25.19
C GLU A 201 -17.52 11.59 23.94
N LEU A 202 -16.77 12.69 24.08
CA LEU A 202 -16.35 13.50 22.94
C LEU A 202 -15.49 12.68 21.99
N LEU A 203 -14.49 11.94 22.48
CA LEU A 203 -13.61 11.13 21.61
C LEU A 203 -14.36 10.01 20.88
N LEU A 204 -15.36 9.39 21.51
CA LEU A 204 -16.22 8.39 20.86
C LEU A 204 -17.02 9.02 19.72
N LEU A 205 -17.56 10.23 19.93
CA LEU A 205 -18.23 10.99 18.87
C LEU A 205 -17.24 11.30 17.72
N LEU A 206 -16.05 11.81 18.02
CA LEU A 206 -15.04 12.12 17.00
C LEU A 206 -14.57 10.89 16.22
N GLN A 207 -14.44 9.74 16.89
CA GLN A 207 -14.07 8.48 16.24
C GLN A 207 -15.16 8.00 15.27
N SER A 208 -16.43 8.23 15.55
CA SER A 208 -17.54 7.88 14.65
C SER A 208 -17.56 8.67 13.34
N LEU A 209 -16.87 9.81 13.30
CA LEU A 209 -16.75 10.68 12.12
C LEU A 209 -15.52 10.34 11.26
N GLU A 210 -14.63 9.46 11.74
CA GLU A 210 -13.51 9.01 10.91
C GLU A 210 -14.04 8.18 9.73
N PRO A 211 -13.50 8.34 8.51
CA PRO A 211 -13.95 7.58 7.37
C PRO A 211 -13.83 6.08 7.67
N GLU A 212 -14.93 5.35 7.49
CA GLU A 212 -14.94 3.90 7.63
C GLU A 212 -13.86 3.31 6.71
N ARG A 213 -13.13 2.32 7.21
CA ARG A 213 -12.29 1.47 6.35
C ARG A 213 -13.21 0.69 5.40
N GLY A 214 -13.63 1.29 4.27
CA GLY A 214 -14.32 0.63 3.15
C GLY A 214 -13.37 0.50 1.96
N GLU A 215 -13.30 -0.61 1.21
CA GLU A 215 -14.40 -1.18 0.40
C GLU A 215 -15.11 -0.11 -0.44
N GLU A 216 -14.88 -0.24 -1.76
CA GLU A 216 -15.58 0.28 -2.95
C GLU A 216 -16.10 1.72 -3.01
N ARG A 217 -15.82 2.39 -4.15
CA ARG A 217 -16.60 3.54 -4.64
C ARG A 217 -17.52 3.10 -5.78
N PRO A 218 -18.82 3.48 -5.77
CA PRO A 218 -19.71 3.31 -6.91
C PRO A 218 -19.39 4.30 -8.05
N THR A 219 -19.71 3.85 -9.26
CA THR A 219 -19.86 4.61 -10.51
C THR A 219 -20.94 5.69 -10.43
N GLU A 220 -20.77 6.79 -11.16
CA GLU A 220 -21.88 7.49 -11.82
C GLU A 220 -21.43 8.39 -12.97
N GLU A 221 -22.26 8.42 -14.01
CA GLU A 221 -22.11 9.04 -15.34
C GLU A 221 -22.63 10.50 -15.39
N GLU A 222 -21.91 11.35 -16.15
CA GLU A 222 -22.32 12.47 -17.06
C GLU A 222 -23.14 13.70 -16.55
N PRO A 223 -23.10 14.91 -17.19
CA PRO A 223 -22.81 15.18 -18.61
C PRO A 223 -21.92 16.42 -18.97
N SER A 224 -21.59 16.48 -20.26
CA SER A 224 -20.83 17.50 -20.99
C SER A 224 -21.44 18.92 -20.99
N ALA A 225 -20.61 19.95 -20.72
CA ALA A 225 -20.74 21.28 -21.31
C ALA A 225 -19.41 22.05 -21.23
N GLU A 226 -18.96 22.58 -22.37
CA GLU A 226 -17.73 23.38 -22.53
C GLU A 226 -17.84 24.76 -21.88
N ILE A 227 -16.84 25.17 -21.08
CA ILE A 227 -16.57 26.57 -20.72
C ILE A 227 -15.05 26.83 -20.86
N PRO A 228 -14.59 27.99 -21.39
CA PRO A 228 -13.20 28.20 -21.79
C PRO A 228 -12.26 28.45 -20.60
N ILE A 229 -11.04 27.90 -20.71
CA ILE A 229 -9.94 27.99 -19.74
C ILE A 229 -9.32 29.41 -19.76
N PRO A 230 -9.12 30.10 -18.62
CA PRO A 230 -8.15 31.18 -18.49
C PRO A 230 -6.77 30.62 -18.15
N THR A 231 -5.79 30.99 -18.98
CA THR A 231 -4.39 30.58 -18.89
C THR A 231 -3.63 31.36 -17.81
N GLY A 232 -3.22 30.66 -16.75
CA GLY A 232 -2.17 31.03 -15.78
C GLY A 232 -1.23 29.84 -15.54
N PRO A 233 -0.02 30.02 -14.97
CA PRO A 233 1.04 29.02 -15.01
C PRO A 233 0.68 27.77 -14.20
N THR A 234 0.15 26.78 -14.90
CA THR A 234 -0.19 25.46 -14.38
C THR A 234 1.09 24.74 -13.96
N ALA A 235 1.22 24.44 -12.66
CA ALA A 235 1.97 23.25 -12.25
C ALA A 235 1.41 22.08 -13.05
N LYS A 236 2.24 21.33 -13.78
CA LYS A 236 1.73 20.27 -14.65
C LYS A 236 1.31 19.11 -13.77
N VAL A 237 0.04 19.09 -13.35
CA VAL A 237 -0.55 17.92 -12.72
C VAL A 237 -0.58 16.81 -13.76
N ARG A 238 0.36 15.86 -13.66
CA ARG A 238 0.37 14.67 -14.50
C ARG A 238 -0.56 13.66 -13.84
N MET A 239 -1.73 13.43 -14.44
CA MET A 239 -2.56 12.30 -14.04
C MET A 239 -1.83 11.00 -14.41
N PRO A 240 -1.77 10.00 -13.52
CA PRO A 240 -1.22 8.70 -13.88
C PRO A 240 -1.99 8.13 -15.07
N ALA A 241 -1.27 7.45 -15.96
CA ALA A 241 -1.89 6.73 -17.07
C ALA A 241 -2.97 5.76 -16.55
N ALA A 242 -4.00 5.52 -17.38
CA ALA A 242 -5.01 4.53 -17.08
C ALA A 242 -4.35 3.20 -16.66
N PRO A 243 -4.90 2.49 -15.67
CA PRO A 243 -4.34 1.22 -15.22
C PRO A 243 -4.25 0.26 -16.43
N PRO A 244 -3.13 -0.45 -16.62
CA PRO A 244 -2.97 -1.36 -17.76
C PRO A 244 -3.83 -2.62 -17.64
N GLY A 245 -4.34 -2.89 -16.44
CA GLY A 245 -5.15 -4.05 -16.10
C GLY A 245 -6.17 -3.76 -15.00
N ASP A 246 -6.87 -4.79 -14.53
CA ASP A 246 -7.88 -4.70 -13.48
C ASP A 246 -7.79 -5.88 -12.51
N TRP A 247 -7.73 -5.57 -11.21
CA TRP A 247 -7.73 -6.59 -10.16
C TRP A 247 -9.12 -7.10 -9.78
N ASN A 248 -10.20 -6.40 -10.18
CA ASN A 248 -11.59 -6.75 -9.86
C ASN A 248 -12.20 -7.77 -10.83
N MET A 249 -11.39 -8.34 -11.72
CA MET A 249 -11.82 -9.38 -12.65
C MET A 249 -12.30 -10.63 -11.90
N ALA A 250 -13.38 -11.25 -12.39
CA ALA A 250 -13.85 -12.49 -11.81
C ALA A 250 -12.90 -13.64 -12.16
N LEU A 251 -12.74 -14.62 -11.27
CA LEU A 251 -11.89 -15.79 -11.55
C LEU A 251 -12.33 -16.53 -12.84
N ALA A 252 -13.62 -16.49 -13.17
CA ALA A 252 -14.14 -17.07 -14.42
C ALA A 252 -13.48 -16.46 -15.69
N ASP A 253 -13.10 -15.19 -15.63
CA ASP A 253 -12.49 -14.46 -16.75
C ASP A 253 -11.01 -14.87 -16.97
N PHE A 254 -10.40 -15.52 -15.98
CA PHE A 254 -9.02 -16.03 -16.09
C PHE A 254 -8.95 -17.32 -16.92
N GLY A 255 -10.08 -17.98 -17.14
CA GLY A 255 -10.18 -19.23 -17.88
C GLY A 255 -9.32 -20.32 -17.24
N ASP A 256 -8.39 -20.86 -18.01
CA ASP A 256 -7.62 -22.05 -17.67
C ASP A 256 -6.41 -21.81 -16.75
N LEU A 257 -6.36 -20.77 -15.90
CA LEU A 257 -5.22 -20.47 -14.99
C LEU A 257 -3.82 -20.81 -15.56
N CYS A 258 -3.62 -20.55 -16.85
CA CYS A 258 -2.39 -20.85 -17.58
C CYS A 258 -1.96 -22.35 -17.52
N GLY A 259 -2.93 -23.26 -17.51
CA GLY A 259 -2.76 -24.70 -17.41
C GLY A 259 -2.52 -25.23 -16.00
N LEU A 260 -2.55 -24.39 -14.97
CA LEU A 260 -2.38 -24.82 -13.57
C LEU A 260 -3.67 -25.48 -13.05
N GLN A 261 -3.60 -26.75 -12.66
CA GLN A 261 -4.74 -27.46 -12.10
C GLN A 261 -4.69 -27.46 -10.56
N GLY A 262 -5.88 -27.40 -9.93
CA GLY A 262 -6.00 -27.36 -8.47
C GLY A 262 -5.69 -25.99 -7.84
N MET A 263 -5.47 -24.94 -8.63
CA MET A 263 -5.09 -23.61 -8.14
C MET A 263 -6.26 -22.63 -7.98
N GLY A 264 -7.50 -23.09 -8.15
CA GLY A 264 -8.69 -22.22 -8.10
C GLY A 264 -8.81 -21.45 -6.80
N GLU A 265 -8.74 -22.14 -5.66
CA GLU A 265 -8.86 -21.51 -4.33
C GLU A 265 -7.70 -20.54 -4.03
N PRO A 266 -6.41 -20.91 -4.18
CA PRO A 266 -5.32 -19.95 -4.05
C PRO A 266 -5.43 -18.73 -4.98
N ALA A 267 -5.89 -18.94 -6.22
CA ALA A 267 -6.09 -17.85 -7.18
C ALA A 267 -7.21 -16.90 -6.73
N THR A 268 -8.35 -17.43 -6.27
CA THR A 268 -9.45 -16.62 -5.72
C THR A 268 -8.98 -15.76 -4.55
N ARG A 269 -8.27 -16.37 -3.58
CA ARG A 269 -7.75 -15.66 -2.42
C ARG A 269 -6.73 -14.58 -2.82
N ALA A 270 -5.92 -14.86 -3.83
CA ALA A 270 -4.93 -13.91 -4.34
C ALA A 270 -5.58 -12.74 -5.04
N LEU A 271 -6.54 -12.99 -5.93
CA LEU A 271 -7.29 -11.93 -6.61
C LEU A 271 -8.04 -11.05 -5.61
N ALA A 272 -8.73 -11.65 -4.64
CA ALA A 272 -9.43 -10.91 -3.59
C ALA A 272 -8.46 -10.00 -2.80
N ALA A 273 -7.29 -10.50 -2.42
CA ALA A 273 -6.28 -9.69 -1.72
C ALA A 273 -5.71 -8.57 -2.59
N LEU A 274 -5.40 -8.85 -3.86
CA LEU A 274 -4.85 -7.87 -4.80
C LEU A 274 -5.85 -6.75 -5.12
N ALA A 275 -7.12 -7.12 -5.33
CA ALA A 275 -8.24 -6.20 -5.49
C ALA A 275 -8.43 -5.29 -4.27
N ALA A 276 -8.31 -5.87 -3.06
CA ALA A 276 -8.40 -5.14 -1.80
C ALA A 276 -7.20 -4.22 -1.48
N GLY A 277 -6.24 -4.03 -2.40
CA GLY A 277 -5.09 -3.17 -2.14
C GLY A 277 -3.87 -3.86 -1.54
N VAL A 278 -3.95 -5.16 -1.27
CA VAL A 278 -2.96 -5.89 -0.47
C VAL A 278 -1.96 -6.62 -1.37
N HIS A 279 -0.67 -6.57 -0.98
CA HIS A 279 0.36 -7.37 -1.64
C HIS A 279 0.21 -8.85 -1.27
N VAL A 280 0.68 -9.77 -2.12
CA VAL A 280 0.48 -11.21 -1.90
C VAL A 280 1.81 -11.93 -1.76
N ILE A 281 1.88 -12.93 -0.88
CA ILE A 281 2.96 -13.92 -0.84
C ILE A 281 2.36 -15.32 -0.90
N PHE A 282 2.75 -16.09 -1.90
CA PHE A 282 2.42 -17.50 -1.99
C PHE A 282 3.39 -18.34 -1.16
N THR A 283 2.85 -19.20 -0.30
CA THR A 283 3.62 -20.13 0.54
C THR A 283 3.31 -21.56 0.13
N GLY A 284 4.20 -22.50 0.38
CA GLY A 284 3.94 -23.91 0.08
C GLY A 284 5.20 -24.70 -0.31
N PRO A 285 5.05 -26.01 -0.58
CA PRO A 285 6.17 -26.89 -0.92
C PRO A 285 6.85 -26.50 -2.23
N PRO A 286 8.12 -26.90 -2.42
CA PRO A 286 8.82 -26.64 -3.67
C PRO A 286 8.09 -27.32 -4.84
N GLY A 287 8.13 -26.67 -6.01
CA GLY A 287 7.53 -27.23 -7.22
C GLY A 287 6.00 -27.21 -7.28
N SER A 288 5.32 -26.52 -6.35
CA SER A 288 3.85 -26.37 -6.37
C SER A 288 3.32 -25.35 -7.38
N GLY A 289 4.19 -24.59 -8.04
CA GLY A 289 3.79 -23.64 -9.09
C GLY A 289 3.47 -22.21 -8.62
N LYS A 290 3.90 -21.83 -7.41
CA LYS A 290 3.70 -20.50 -6.80
C LYS A 290 4.05 -19.33 -7.74
N THR A 291 5.26 -19.33 -8.29
CA THR A 291 5.77 -18.27 -9.18
C THR A 291 5.01 -18.23 -10.50
N LYS A 292 4.68 -19.41 -11.05
CA LYS A 292 3.83 -19.50 -12.25
C LYS A 292 2.42 -18.96 -11.99
N LEU A 293 1.85 -19.20 -10.81
CA LEU A 293 0.54 -18.67 -10.45
C LEU A 293 0.59 -17.14 -10.30
N ALA A 294 1.64 -16.60 -9.67
CA ALA A 294 1.86 -15.16 -9.60
C ALA A 294 1.94 -14.51 -10.99
N GLU A 295 2.75 -15.06 -11.90
CA GLU A 295 2.86 -14.59 -13.28
C GLU A 295 1.54 -14.70 -14.03
N CYS A 296 0.83 -15.82 -13.88
CA CYS A 296 -0.46 -16.04 -14.53
C CYS A 296 -1.51 -15.02 -14.07
N ILE A 297 -1.61 -14.79 -12.76
CA ILE A 297 -2.59 -13.87 -12.20
C ILE A 297 -2.37 -12.44 -12.71
N CYS A 298 -1.14 -11.93 -12.63
CA CYS A 298 -0.83 -10.60 -13.11
C CYS A 298 -1.06 -10.47 -14.63
N SER A 299 -0.61 -11.45 -15.41
CA SER A 299 -0.75 -11.45 -16.88
C SER A 299 -2.22 -11.47 -17.32
N LYS A 300 -3.03 -12.35 -16.73
CA LYS A 300 -4.47 -12.45 -17.03
C LYS A 300 -5.25 -11.23 -16.56
N ALA A 301 -4.83 -10.60 -15.47
CA ALA A 301 -5.36 -9.32 -15.00
C ALA A 301 -4.95 -8.11 -15.86
N GLY A 302 -4.08 -8.30 -16.87
CA GLY A 302 -3.62 -7.23 -17.76
C GLY A 302 -2.43 -6.43 -17.23
N PHE A 303 -1.81 -6.83 -16.12
CA PHE A 303 -0.66 -6.13 -15.55
C PHE A 303 0.67 -6.68 -16.09
N PRO A 304 1.52 -5.83 -16.70
CA PRO A 304 2.90 -6.19 -17.01
C PRO A 304 3.66 -6.57 -15.74
N THR A 305 4.54 -7.56 -15.82
CA THR A 305 5.30 -8.04 -14.66
C THR A 305 6.81 -7.94 -14.86
N TRP A 306 7.52 -7.95 -13.73
CA TRP A 306 8.94 -8.23 -13.70
C TRP A 306 9.23 -9.20 -12.56
N THR A 307 9.70 -10.40 -12.91
CA THR A 307 10.10 -11.42 -11.94
C THR A 307 11.58 -11.29 -11.60
N VAL A 308 11.90 -11.23 -10.30
CA VAL A 308 13.26 -11.19 -9.78
C VAL A 308 13.45 -12.24 -8.68
N PRO A 309 14.56 -13.00 -8.68
CA PRO A 309 14.88 -13.89 -7.58
C PRO A 309 15.49 -13.10 -6.41
N ALA A 310 14.99 -13.32 -5.20
CA ALA A 310 15.59 -12.79 -3.99
C ALA A 310 16.85 -13.56 -3.61
N THR A 311 17.86 -12.83 -3.15
CA THR A 311 19.14 -13.40 -2.69
C THR A 311 19.51 -12.86 -1.32
N ASP A 312 20.38 -13.56 -0.61
CA ASP A 312 20.89 -13.17 0.71
C ASP A 312 21.71 -11.86 0.69
N GLN A 313 22.17 -11.46 -0.50
CA GLN A 313 22.90 -10.23 -0.75
C GLN A 313 21.99 -9.01 -0.87
N TRP A 314 20.67 -9.18 -0.99
CA TRP A 314 19.75 -8.05 -1.13
C TRP A 314 19.87 -7.05 0.01
N THR A 315 19.96 -5.79 -0.39
CA THR A 315 19.96 -4.60 0.44
C THR A 315 19.00 -3.56 -0.14
N THR A 316 18.97 -2.36 0.43
CA THR A 316 18.26 -1.23 -0.20
C THR A 316 18.76 -0.94 -1.61
N PHE A 317 19.99 -1.33 -1.97
CA PHE A 317 20.49 -1.18 -3.34
C PHE A 317 19.65 -1.99 -4.35
N GLU A 318 19.37 -3.26 -4.07
CA GLU A 318 18.63 -4.15 -4.97
C GLU A 318 17.15 -3.80 -5.05
N THR A 319 16.55 -3.23 -4.00
CA THR A 319 15.12 -2.91 -3.95
C THR A 319 14.82 -1.46 -4.34
N ILE A 320 15.61 -0.51 -3.86
CA ILE A 320 15.43 0.93 -4.06
C ILE A 320 16.35 1.42 -5.17
N GLY A 321 17.63 1.05 -5.09
CA GLY A 321 18.66 1.50 -6.02
C GLY A 321 19.84 2.14 -5.32
N GLY A 322 20.81 2.59 -6.11
CA GLY A 322 21.96 3.32 -5.59
C GLY A 322 22.79 3.96 -6.70
N TYR A 323 23.86 4.65 -6.31
CA TYR A 323 24.71 5.34 -7.27
C TYR A 323 25.67 4.36 -7.95
N PHE A 324 25.72 4.39 -9.28
CA PHE A 324 26.64 3.59 -10.07
C PHE A 324 27.41 4.47 -11.07
N PRO A 325 28.70 4.21 -11.30
CA PRO A 325 29.44 4.89 -12.35
C PRO A 325 28.94 4.45 -13.73
N MET A 326 28.37 5.39 -14.48
CA MET A 326 27.97 5.22 -15.87
C MET A 326 29.07 5.75 -16.78
N PRO A 327 29.62 4.91 -17.70
CA PRO A 327 30.56 5.38 -18.70
C PRO A 327 29.84 6.35 -19.64
N LYS A 328 30.50 7.47 -19.95
CA LYS A 328 30.04 8.40 -20.99
C LYS A 328 30.45 7.91 -22.37
N GLU A 329 29.68 8.31 -23.38
CA GLU A 329 30.10 8.23 -24.79
C GLU A 329 31.26 9.21 -25.11
N ASP A 330 31.48 10.26 -24.30
CA ASP A 330 32.56 11.24 -24.46
C ASP A 330 33.59 11.20 -23.30
N GLU A 331 34.89 11.24 -23.65
CA GLU A 331 36.11 11.06 -22.83
C GLU A 331 36.34 12.03 -21.65
N SER A 332 35.31 12.38 -20.86
CA SER A 332 35.44 13.23 -19.68
C SER A 332 34.81 12.59 -18.43
N GLY A 333 35.50 11.60 -17.86
CA GLY A 333 35.29 11.06 -16.50
C GLY A 333 33.99 10.31 -16.23
N ASP A 334 34.09 9.27 -15.38
CA ASP A 334 32.96 8.47 -14.90
C ASP A 334 31.92 9.36 -14.21
N ARG A 335 30.64 9.21 -14.57
CA ARG A 335 29.52 9.91 -13.91
C ARG A 335 28.85 8.96 -12.93
N LEU A 336 28.68 9.36 -11.67
CA LEU A 336 27.81 8.65 -10.74
C LEU A 336 26.35 9.02 -11.01
N ASP A 337 25.53 8.05 -11.40
CA ASP A 337 24.09 8.22 -11.61
C ASP A 337 23.28 7.23 -10.77
N PHE A 338 22.02 7.57 -10.49
CA PHE A 338 21.14 6.70 -9.71
C PHE A 338 20.62 5.56 -10.60
N LEU A 339 20.97 4.33 -10.25
CA LEU A 339 20.44 3.12 -10.86
C LEU A 339 19.26 2.63 -10.01
N PRO A 340 18.03 2.60 -10.55
CA PRO A 340 16.86 2.17 -9.81
C PRO A 340 16.91 0.68 -9.48
N GLY A 341 16.54 0.34 -8.24
CA GLY A 341 16.37 -1.03 -7.78
C GLY A 341 15.00 -1.60 -8.15
N ALA A 342 14.72 -2.83 -7.71
CA ALA A 342 13.60 -3.63 -8.18
C ALA A 342 12.23 -2.95 -8.02
N VAL A 343 11.99 -2.32 -6.87
CA VAL A 343 10.73 -1.61 -6.59
C VAL A 343 10.65 -0.35 -7.43
N VAL A 344 11.70 0.47 -7.44
CA VAL A 344 11.70 1.76 -8.15
C VAL A 344 11.57 1.55 -9.66
N ASP A 345 12.34 0.62 -10.25
CA ASP A 345 12.28 0.32 -11.69
C ASP A 345 10.90 -0.27 -12.08
N SER A 346 10.30 -1.09 -11.22
CA SER A 346 8.94 -1.60 -11.47
C SER A 346 7.91 -0.47 -11.50
N LEU A 347 8.03 0.52 -10.62
CA LEU A 347 7.15 1.69 -10.58
C LEU A 347 7.36 2.59 -11.81
N GLU A 348 8.62 2.89 -12.15
CA GLU A 348 8.95 3.73 -13.31
C GLU A 348 8.48 3.12 -14.64
N LYS A 349 8.56 1.79 -14.76
CA LYS A 349 8.11 1.07 -15.97
C LYS A 349 6.65 0.65 -15.93
N GLY A 350 5.91 0.94 -14.85
CA GLY A 350 4.52 0.56 -14.71
C GLY A 350 4.31 -0.96 -14.75
N ARG A 351 5.07 -1.71 -13.96
CA ARG A 351 5.01 -3.18 -13.87
C ARG A 351 4.77 -3.62 -12.44
N CYS A 352 3.97 -4.66 -12.25
CA CYS A 352 3.92 -5.39 -10.99
C CYS A 352 5.25 -6.11 -10.75
N LEU A 353 5.69 -6.16 -9.50
CA LEU A 353 6.94 -6.80 -9.12
C LEU A 353 6.66 -8.20 -8.59
N ILE A 354 7.25 -9.22 -9.20
CA ILE A 354 7.20 -10.60 -8.70
C ILE A 354 8.54 -10.92 -8.05
N ILE A 355 8.54 -11.33 -6.79
CA ILE A 355 9.75 -11.67 -6.04
C ILE A 355 9.75 -13.17 -5.74
N ASP A 356 10.63 -13.90 -6.40
CA ASP A 356 10.79 -15.33 -6.20
C ASP A 356 11.69 -15.62 -4.99
N GLU A 357 11.29 -16.57 -4.15
CA GLU A 357 12.03 -16.96 -2.93
C GLU A 357 12.34 -15.79 -1.99
N ILE A 358 11.34 -14.94 -1.74
CA ILE A 358 11.49 -13.68 -0.99
C ILE A 358 12.16 -13.84 0.39
N ASN A 359 11.95 -15.00 1.01
CA ASN A 359 12.52 -15.40 2.29
C ASN A 359 14.05 -15.60 2.30
N ARG A 360 14.71 -15.68 1.13
CA ARG A 360 16.18 -15.74 1.03
C ARG A 360 16.85 -14.40 1.34
N ALA A 361 16.14 -13.30 1.10
CA ALA A 361 16.62 -11.96 1.37
C ALA A 361 16.46 -11.57 2.84
N ASP A 362 17.33 -10.67 3.29
CA ASP A 362 17.17 -10.00 4.57
C ASP A 362 16.15 -8.87 4.44
N ILE A 363 14.89 -9.17 4.75
CA ILE A 363 13.79 -8.26 4.41
C ILE A 363 13.90 -6.91 5.13
N ASP A 364 14.33 -6.88 6.39
CA ASP A 364 14.47 -5.60 7.10
C ASP A 364 15.61 -4.76 6.49
N LYS A 365 16.72 -5.40 6.10
CA LYS A 365 17.83 -4.73 5.42
C LYS A 365 17.46 -4.27 4.00
N ALA A 366 16.69 -5.06 3.28
CA ALA A 366 16.35 -4.82 1.88
C ALA A 366 15.15 -3.87 1.72
N PHE A 367 14.13 -3.97 2.56
CA PHE A 367 12.87 -3.22 2.44
C PHE A 367 12.63 -2.19 3.54
N GLY A 368 13.54 -2.03 4.52
CA GLY A 368 13.31 -1.20 5.70
C GLY A 368 12.83 0.22 5.39
N GLU A 369 13.45 0.89 4.41
CA GLU A 369 13.05 2.25 4.00
C GLU A 369 11.72 2.27 3.21
N LEU A 370 11.32 1.15 2.62
CA LEU A 370 10.07 1.00 1.87
C LEU A 370 8.89 0.59 2.75
N PHE A 371 9.08 0.30 4.04
CA PHE A 371 7.97 -0.06 4.93
C PHE A 371 6.91 1.04 5.06
N THR A 372 7.30 2.29 4.92
CA THR A 372 6.38 3.44 4.86
C THR A 372 5.55 3.38 3.58
N LEU A 373 6.19 3.08 2.44
CA LEU A 373 5.52 2.90 1.15
C LEU A 373 4.53 1.75 1.16
N LEU A 374 4.97 0.58 1.61
CA LEU A 374 4.14 -0.63 1.70
C LEU A 374 2.97 -0.49 2.70
N SER A 375 2.96 0.56 3.53
CA SER A 375 1.80 0.94 4.36
C SER A 375 0.83 1.89 3.65
N GLY A 376 1.04 2.20 2.37
CA GLY A 376 0.24 3.16 1.61
C GLY A 376 0.61 4.63 1.82
N ASN A 377 1.77 4.94 2.41
CA ASN A 377 2.22 6.32 2.61
C ASN A 377 3.28 6.73 1.59
N THR A 378 3.35 8.02 1.29
CA THR A 378 4.43 8.59 0.48
C THR A 378 5.76 8.54 1.24
N VAL A 379 6.84 8.17 0.55
CA VAL A 379 8.20 8.13 1.12
C VAL A 379 9.19 8.91 0.25
N THR A 380 10.05 9.70 0.89
CA THR A 380 11.19 10.34 0.22
C THR A 380 12.43 9.50 0.49
N LEU A 381 13.06 9.00 -0.58
CA LEU A 381 14.24 8.16 -0.52
C LEU A 381 15.50 8.99 -0.21
N PRO A 382 16.56 8.40 0.36
CA PRO A 382 17.82 9.10 0.64
C PRO A 382 18.63 9.41 -0.64
N TYR A 383 18.17 8.93 -1.80
CA TYR A 383 18.84 9.09 -3.08
C TYR A 383 18.37 10.35 -3.82
N ARG A 384 19.28 10.90 -4.63
CA ARG A 384 19.00 11.99 -5.54
C ARG A 384 19.27 11.55 -6.97
N ARG A 385 18.39 11.91 -7.88
CA ARG A 385 18.51 11.63 -9.31
C ARG A 385 18.63 12.94 -10.05
N ARG A 386 19.30 12.91 -11.20
CA ARG A 386 19.38 14.05 -12.10
C ARG A 386 18.08 14.17 -12.90
N SER A 387 17.45 15.34 -12.88
CA SER A 387 16.33 15.62 -13.78
C SER A 387 16.82 15.93 -15.20
N GLU A 388 15.89 15.95 -16.17
CA GLU A 388 16.16 16.37 -17.56
C GLU A 388 16.81 17.77 -17.64
N GLY A 389 16.59 18.63 -16.64
CA GLY A 389 17.22 19.95 -16.52
C GLY A 389 18.63 19.95 -15.90
N GLY A 390 19.21 18.79 -15.61
CA GLY A 390 20.57 18.65 -15.08
C GLY A 390 20.75 18.92 -13.58
N LYS A 391 19.66 19.27 -12.86
CA LYS A 391 19.63 19.47 -11.39
C LYS A 391 19.43 18.14 -10.65
N PHE A 392 19.91 18.06 -9.41
CA PHE A 392 19.72 16.88 -8.55
C PHE A 392 18.50 17.05 -7.65
N HIS A 393 17.53 16.17 -7.78
CA HIS A 393 16.30 16.15 -6.97
C HIS A 393 16.23 14.88 -6.14
N ARG A 394 15.64 14.95 -4.94
CA ARG A 394 15.43 13.76 -4.11
C ARG A 394 14.38 12.87 -4.74
N VAL A 395 14.60 11.56 -4.80
CA VAL A 395 13.59 10.64 -5.34
C VAL A 395 12.47 10.48 -4.29
N ARG A 396 11.23 10.72 -4.69
CA ARG A 396 10.04 10.56 -3.84
C ARG A 396 9.07 9.56 -4.48
N LEU A 397 8.73 8.51 -3.75
CA LEU A 397 7.68 7.57 -4.13
C LEU A 397 6.36 8.04 -3.54
N GLN A 398 5.47 8.55 -4.39
CA GLN A 398 4.24 9.23 -3.98
C GLN A 398 3.01 8.40 -4.31
N VAL A 399 2.22 8.04 -3.31
CA VAL A 399 0.94 7.36 -3.50
C VAL A 399 -0.19 8.41 -3.59
N GLY A 400 -1.06 8.26 -4.60
CA GLY A 400 -2.15 9.18 -4.90
C GLY A 400 -2.19 9.61 -6.37
N SER A 401 -3.28 10.28 -6.76
CA SER A 401 -3.64 10.52 -8.17
C SER A 401 -3.06 11.80 -8.78
N ALA A 402 -2.44 12.67 -7.98
CA ALA A 402 -1.90 13.94 -8.45
C ALA A 402 -0.38 13.98 -8.24
N VAL A 403 0.37 14.09 -9.34
CA VAL A 403 1.77 14.54 -9.30
C VAL A 403 1.74 16.04 -9.09
N VAL A 404 2.18 16.49 -7.92
CA VAL A 404 2.59 17.89 -7.77
C VAL A 404 4.05 17.91 -8.21
N GLU A 405 4.36 18.61 -9.30
CA GLU A 405 5.75 18.88 -9.66
C GLU A 405 6.43 19.58 -8.47
N ASP A 406 7.32 18.87 -7.79
CA ASP A 406 8.13 19.39 -6.70
C ASP A 406 9.48 19.80 -7.31
N GLU A 407 9.78 21.10 -7.34
CA GLU A 407 11.04 21.59 -7.90
C GLU A 407 12.30 21.03 -7.18
N ASP A 408 12.16 20.40 -6.02
CA ASP A 408 13.25 19.79 -5.25
C ASP A 408 13.19 18.24 -5.19
N ALA A 409 12.14 17.61 -5.74
CA ALA A 409 11.98 16.16 -5.72
C ALA A 409 11.60 15.56 -7.09
N ASP A 410 12.26 14.46 -7.44
CA ASP A 410 11.90 13.62 -8.57
C ASP A 410 10.80 12.66 -8.12
N VAL A 411 9.56 12.97 -8.50
CA VAL A 411 8.36 12.28 -8.02
C VAL A 411 8.05 11.09 -8.92
N ILE A 412 8.13 9.89 -8.35
CA ILE A 412 7.67 8.64 -8.96
C ILE A 412 6.31 8.30 -8.33
N VAL A 413 5.28 8.30 -9.15
CA VAL A 413 3.93 7.92 -8.71
C VAL A 413 3.89 6.44 -8.40
N VAL A 414 3.24 6.08 -7.30
CA VAL A 414 2.87 4.72 -6.95
C VAL A 414 1.39 4.54 -7.29
N PRO A 415 1.07 3.90 -8.43
CA PRO A 415 -0.31 3.72 -8.84
C PRO A 415 -1.06 2.82 -7.86
N ALA A 416 -2.35 3.10 -7.67
CA ALA A 416 -3.21 2.32 -6.76
C ALA A 416 -3.32 0.83 -7.15
N TRP A 417 -3.04 0.48 -8.41
CA TRP A 417 -3.02 -0.90 -8.91
C TRP A 417 -1.67 -1.60 -8.76
N TRP A 418 -0.58 -0.88 -8.46
CA TRP A 418 0.75 -1.50 -8.38
C TRP A 418 0.84 -2.45 -7.19
N ARG A 419 1.40 -3.64 -7.41
CA ARG A 419 1.49 -4.70 -6.40
C ARG A 419 2.83 -5.42 -6.46
N ILE A 420 3.25 -5.90 -5.29
CA ILE A 420 4.27 -6.93 -5.14
C ILE A 420 3.57 -8.28 -4.96
N VAL A 421 4.03 -9.30 -5.69
CA VAL A 421 3.61 -10.69 -5.53
C VAL A 421 4.84 -11.56 -5.24
N GLY A 422 4.94 -12.11 -4.04
CA GLY A 422 6.07 -12.94 -3.62
C GLY A 422 5.80 -14.44 -3.70
N SER A 423 6.86 -15.24 -3.76
CA SER A 423 6.82 -16.68 -3.51
C SER A 423 7.76 -17.03 -2.35
N MET A 424 7.40 -18.03 -1.54
CA MET A 424 8.26 -18.59 -0.50
C MET A 424 8.05 -20.10 -0.34
N ASN A 425 9.13 -20.83 -0.06
CA ASN A 425 9.09 -22.26 0.26
C ASN A 425 8.94 -22.46 1.78
N ASP A 426 8.05 -23.36 2.18
CA ASP A 426 7.73 -23.60 3.60
C ASP A 426 8.71 -24.57 4.29
N ALA A 427 9.43 -25.37 3.50
CA ALA A 427 10.31 -26.43 3.97
C ALA A 427 11.68 -25.92 4.46
N ASP A 428 12.14 -24.75 3.98
CA ASP A 428 13.49 -24.23 4.22
C ASP A 428 13.64 -23.46 5.56
N LYS A 429 12.86 -23.80 6.59
CA LYS A 429 12.84 -23.10 7.89
C LYS A 429 14.19 -23.04 8.61
N ALA A 430 15.16 -23.89 8.25
CA ALA A 430 16.49 -23.95 8.88
C ALA A 430 17.51 -22.96 8.29
N SER A 431 17.34 -22.46 7.06
CA SER A 431 18.34 -21.65 6.34
C SER A 431 17.87 -20.22 5.98
N LEU A 432 16.60 -19.90 6.22
CA LEU A 432 15.97 -18.65 5.78
C LEU A 432 15.95 -17.58 6.88
N LYS A 433 16.05 -16.31 6.46
CA LYS A 433 15.96 -15.16 7.36
C LYS A 433 14.50 -14.96 7.79
N ARG A 434 14.28 -14.71 9.08
CA ARG A 434 12.93 -14.45 9.61
C ARG A 434 12.42 -13.11 9.10
N MET A 435 11.19 -13.10 8.58
CA MET A 435 10.50 -11.87 8.21
C MET A 435 9.99 -11.14 9.46
N SER A 436 10.15 -9.81 9.49
CA SER A 436 9.66 -9.00 10.61
C SER A 436 8.14 -8.86 10.59
N MET A 437 7.55 -8.67 11.78
CA MET A 437 6.10 -8.41 11.90
C MET A 437 5.67 -7.13 11.17
N ALA A 438 6.59 -6.17 11.01
CA ALA A 438 6.36 -5.01 10.18
C ALA A 438 6.14 -5.46 8.72
N PHE A 439 7.01 -6.27 8.15
CA PHE A 439 6.81 -6.74 6.79
C PHE A 439 5.55 -7.59 6.64
N VAL A 440 5.37 -8.58 7.52
CA VAL A 440 4.28 -9.58 7.44
C VAL A 440 2.89 -8.94 7.36
N ARG A 441 2.60 -7.91 8.16
CA ARG A 441 1.26 -7.30 8.19
C ARG A 441 0.87 -6.51 6.92
N ARG A 442 1.76 -6.39 5.94
CA ARG A 442 1.55 -5.66 4.66
C ARG A 442 1.29 -6.60 3.48
N PHE A 443 1.36 -7.91 3.72
CA PHE A 443 1.12 -8.94 2.73
C PHE A 443 0.04 -9.91 3.20
N ALA A 444 -0.77 -10.38 2.25
CA ALA A 444 -1.62 -11.55 2.43
C ALA A 444 -0.79 -12.80 2.11
N PHE A 445 -0.71 -13.71 3.07
CA PHE A 445 -0.02 -15.00 2.91
C PHE A 445 -1.03 -16.05 2.45
N ILE A 446 -0.78 -16.63 1.29
CA ILE A 446 -1.69 -17.57 0.62
C ILE A 446 -0.99 -18.91 0.51
N PRO A 447 -1.40 -19.90 1.33
CA PRO A 447 -0.85 -21.23 1.24
C PRO A 447 -1.31 -21.90 -0.05
N ILE A 448 -0.37 -22.53 -0.74
CA ILE A 448 -0.59 -23.42 -1.87
C ILE A 448 -0.23 -24.82 -1.40
N ASP A 449 -1.26 -25.60 -1.12
CA ASP A 449 -1.13 -27.00 -0.73
C ASP A 449 -0.84 -27.88 -1.96
N LEU A 450 -0.47 -29.12 -1.69
CA LEU A 450 -0.39 -30.13 -2.75
C LEU A 450 -1.79 -30.38 -3.34
N PRO A 451 -1.90 -30.62 -4.66
CA PRO A 451 -3.18 -31.00 -5.26
C PRO A 451 -3.75 -32.24 -4.58
N VAL A 452 -5.08 -32.32 -4.51
CA VAL A 452 -5.76 -33.52 -4.02
C VAL A 452 -5.33 -34.76 -4.84
N PRO A 453 -5.27 -35.96 -4.23
CA PRO A 453 -4.67 -37.14 -4.85
C PRO A 453 -5.20 -37.44 -6.26
N ALA A 454 -6.53 -37.31 -6.47
CA ALA A 454 -7.16 -37.53 -7.77
C ALA A 454 -6.66 -36.56 -8.85
N THR A 455 -6.48 -35.28 -8.50
CA THR A 455 -5.94 -34.27 -9.42
C THR A 455 -4.48 -34.53 -9.71
N TYR A 456 -3.71 -34.89 -8.68
CA TYR A 456 -2.30 -35.22 -8.81
C TYR A 456 -2.08 -36.42 -9.74
N GLU A 457 -2.86 -37.49 -9.54
CA GLU A 457 -2.86 -38.67 -10.40
C GLU A 457 -3.22 -38.30 -11.85
N ALA A 458 -4.26 -37.49 -12.06
CA ALA A 458 -4.65 -37.04 -13.39
C ALA A 458 -3.53 -36.26 -14.10
N MET A 459 -2.80 -35.39 -13.38
CA MET A 459 -1.63 -34.69 -13.92
C MET A 459 -0.54 -35.65 -14.37
N ILE A 460 -0.20 -36.64 -13.54
CA ILE A 460 0.84 -37.64 -13.84
C ILE A 460 0.46 -38.43 -15.08
N ARG A 461 -0.77 -38.98 -15.11
CA ARG A 461 -1.28 -39.77 -16.25
C ARG A 461 -1.29 -38.95 -17.52
N SER A 462 -1.85 -37.73 -17.48
CA SER A 462 -1.86 -36.85 -18.66
C SER A 462 -0.47 -36.50 -19.17
N ALA A 463 0.53 -36.39 -18.29
CA ALA A 463 1.90 -36.11 -18.68
C ALA A 463 2.55 -37.33 -19.35
N VAL A 464 2.33 -38.52 -18.81
CA VAL A 464 2.80 -39.79 -19.40
C VAL A 464 2.18 -40.03 -20.78
N ASP A 465 0.89 -39.78 -20.96
CA ASP A 465 0.19 -39.94 -22.25
C ASP A 465 0.79 -39.07 -23.37
N ARG A 466 1.45 -37.96 -23.01
CA ARG A 466 2.10 -37.05 -23.97
C ARG A 466 3.50 -37.50 -24.38
N THR A 467 4.11 -38.42 -23.64
CA THR A 467 5.49 -38.90 -23.90
C THR A 467 5.57 -39.74 -25.18
N ASP A 468 6.71 -39.72 -25.84
CA ASP A 468 6.91 -40.50 -27.06
C ASP A 468 7.22 -41.97 -26.73
N ALA A 469 7.88 -42.23 -25.60
CA ALA A 469 8.10 -43.57 -25.07
C ALA A 469 6.78 -44.32 -24.83
N ALA A 470 5.78 -43.67 -24.22
CA ALA A 470 4.45 -44.26 -24.04
C ALA A 470 3.76 -44.56 -25.39
N LYS A 471 3.83 -43.63 -26.35
CA LYS A 471 3.25 -43.81 -27.69
C LYS A 471 3.94 -44.89 -28.50
N ALA A 472 5.25 -45.01 -28.37
CA ALA A 472 6.07 -46.01 -29.06
C ALA A 472 6.04 -47.38 -28.37
N GLY A 473 5.49 -47.48 -27.16
CA GLY A 473 5.52 -48.69 -26.35
C GLY A 473 6.93 -49.08 -25.91
N VAL A 474 7.80 -48.08 -25.69
CA VAL A 474 9.20 -48.26 -25.28
C VAL A 474 9.34 -47.91 -23.80
N GLY A 475 10.04 -48.76 -23.05
CA GLY A 475 10.19 -48.59 -21.59
C GLY A 475 8.92 -48.95 -20.82
N ASP A 476 9.01 -48.87 -19.49
CA ASP A 476 7.89 -49.18 -18.59
C ASP A 476 7.31 -47.89 -17.96
N MET A 477 6.66 -47.10 -18.81
CA MET A 477 5.94 -45.89 -18.39
C MET A 477 4.77 -46.20 -17.45
N ALA A 478 4.14 -47.37 -17.58
CA ALA A 478 3.03 -47.77 -16.72
C ALA A 478 3.51 -48.06 -15.29
N GLY A 479 4.60 -48.80 -15.15
CA GLY A 479 5.28 -49.02 -13.87
C GLY A 479 5.74 -47.71 -13.24
N LEU A 480 6.35 -46.81 -14.02
CA LEU A 480 6.78 -45.49 -13.54
C LEU A 480 5.59 -44.67 -13.03
N THR A 481 4.49 -44.67 -13.77
CA THR A 481 3.25 -43.97 -13.39
C THR A 481 2.76 -44.44 -12.02
N LYS A 482 2.72 -45.76 -11.79
CA LYS A 482 2.29 -46.33 -10.51
C LYS A 482 3.18 -45.87 -9.36
N VAL A 483 4.50 -45.97 -9.54
CA VAL A 483 5.49 -45.54 -8.53
C VAL A 483 5.35 -44.06 -8.21
N LEU A 484 5.21 -43.20 -9.23
CA LEU A 484 5.05 -41.76 -9.01
C LEU A 484 3.74 -41.40 -8.31
N ILE A 485 2.64 -42.09 -8.62
CA ILE A 485 1.37 -41.90 -7.90
C ILE A 485 1.55 -42.27 -6.43
N GLU A 486 2.13 -43.44 -6.13
CA GLU A 486 2.36 -43.89 -4.75
C GLU A 486 3.29 -42.95 -3.97
N LEU A 487 4.34 -42.42 -4.62
CA LEU A 487 5.31 -41.54 -3.99
C LEU A 487 4.81 -40.11 -3.75
N PHE A 488 4.06 -39.53 -4.70
CA PHE A 488 3.75 -38.09 -4.70
C PHE A 488 2.30 -37.73 -4.40
N SER A 489 1.33 -38.61 -4.69
CA SER A 489 -0.10 -38.21 -4.72
C SER A 489 -0.75 -38.11 -3.34
N THR A 490 -0.12 -38.61 -2.27
CA THR A 490 -0.71 -38.66 -0.93
C THR A 490 0.02 -37.72 0.04
N ALA A 491 -0.73 -36.91 0.78
CA ALA A 491 -0.16 -35.97 1.76
C ALA A 491 0.42 -36.69 2.99
N ASP A 492 -0.25 -37.75 3.45
CA ASP A 492 0.14 -38.54 4.63
C ASP A 492 0.89 -39.84 4.29
N GLY A 493 1.16 -40.07 3.00
CA GLY A 493 1.87 -41.25 2.49
C GLY A 493 3.04 -40.85 1.58
N GLY A 494 3.82 -41.84 1.16
CA GLY A 494 4.98 -41.62 0.28
C GLY A 494 5.93 -40.55 0.81
N LEU A 495 6.27 -39.57 -0.03
CA LEU A 495 7.15 -38.46 0.30
C LEU A 495 6.56 -37.51 1.35
N GLY A 496 5.25 -37.28 1.32
CA GLY A 496 4.56 -36.45 2.32
C GLY A 496 4.62 -37.06 3.72
N GLY A 497 4.43 -38.38 3.81
CA GLY A 497 4.48 -39.15 5.06
C GLY A 497 5.85 -39.14 5.74
N ILE A 498 6.95 -39.00 4.99
CA ILE A 498 8.30 -38.84 5.55
C ILE A 498 8.68 -37.37 5.81
N GLY A 499 7.74 -36.44 5.67
CA GLY A 499 7.98 -35.01 5.91
C GLY A 499 8.70 -34.28 4.76
N LEU A 500 8.63 -34.81 3.53
CA LEU A 500 9.18 -34.20 2.31
C LEU A 500 8.09 -33.97 1.24
N PRO A 501 7.08 -33.12 1.49
CA PRO A 501 6.07 -32.83 0.49
C PRO A 501 6.67 -32.13 -0.74
N LEU A 502 6.52 -32.72 -1.93
CA LEU A 502 7.00 -32.18 -3.20
C LEU A 502 5.83 -31.91 -4.17
N GLY A 503 5.85 -30.74 -4.81
CA GLY A 503 4.82 -30.32 -5.74
C GLY A 503 4.91 -30.98 -7.14
N PRO A 504 3.88 -30.82 -7.99
CA PRO A 504 3.77 -31.53 -9.26
C PRO A 504 4.93 -31.31 -10.25
N ALA A 505 5.70 -30.24 -10.11
CA ALA A 505 6.85 -30.00 -10.97
C ALA A 505 7.87 -31.16 -10.96
N PHE A 506 8.03 -31.86 -9.83
CA PHE A 506 8.96 -32.98 -9.67
C PHE A 506 8.56 -34.21 -10.49
N PRO A 507 7.39 -34.85 -10.28
CA PRO A 507 7.00 -36.02 -11.07
C PRO A 507 6.85 -35.68 -12.56
N LEU A 508 6.42 -34.47 -12.90
CA LEU A 508 6.37 -34.03 -14.30
C LEU A 508 7.77 -33.93 -14.94
N ALA A 509 8.79 -33.51 -14.19
CA ALA A 509 10.18 -33.50 -14.66
C ALA A 509 10.74 -34.92 -14.77
N ILE A 510 10.45 -35.79 -13.79
CA ILE A 510 10.81 -37.20 -13.80
C ILE A 510 10.27 -37.90 -15.05
N ILE A 511 8.99 -37.70 -15.38
CA ILE A 511 8.37 -38.29 -16.58
C ILE A 511 9.08 -37.85 -17.86
N ARG A 512 9.38 -36.54 -18.00
CA ARG A 512 10.12 -36.03 -19.18
C ARG A 512 11.53 -36.60 -19.27
N HIS A 513 12.20 -36.77 -18.14
CA HIS A 513 13.54 -37.33 -18.09
C HIS A 513 13.53 -38.82 -18.45
N ALA A 514 12.63 -39.59 -17.86
CA ALA A 514 12.47 -41.02 -18.15
C ALA A 514 12.12 -41.26 -19.63
N ASP A 515 11.24 -40.45 -20.21
CA ASP A 515 10.95 -40.47 -21.64
C ASP A 515 12.24 -40.25 -22.46
N SER A 516 13.05 -39.26 -22.09
CA SER A 516 14.31 -39.01 -22.79
C SER A 516 15.32 -40.16 -22.64
N GLU A 517 15.46 -40.76 -21.46
CA GLU A 517 16.37 -41.89 -21.27
C GLU A 517 15.96 -43.09 -22.12
N TRP A 518 14.67 -43.45 -22.15
CA TRP A 518 14.19 -44.58 -22.96
C TRP A 518 14.22 -44.30 -24.46
N ARG A 519 14.09 -43.05 -24.89
CA ARG A 519 14.28 -42.69 -26.31
C ARG A 519 15.74 -42.79 -26.74
N LEU A 520 16.67 -42.43 -25.85
CA LEU A 520 18.11 -42.48 -26.12
C LEU A 520 18.65 -43.91 -26.04
N ASP A 521 18.15 -44.71 -25.10
CA ASP A 521 18.49 -46.12 -24.93
C ASP A 521 17.23 -46.95 -24.62
N PRO A 522 16.54 -47.46 -25.65
CA PRO A 522 15.36 -48.31 -25.49
C PRO A 522 15.60 -49.60 -24.70
N ALA A 523 16.86 -50.06 -24.59
CA ALA A 523 17.21 -51.28 -23.85
C ALA A 523 17.44 -51.02 -22.36
N ARG A 524 17.44 -49.75 -21.91
CA ARG A 524 17.67 -49.38 -20.52
C ARG A 524 16.54 -49.89 -19.63
N GLY A 525 16.89 -50.74 -18.67
CA GLY A 525 15.94 -51.37 -17.75
C GLY A 525 15.27 -50.38 -16.80
N PHE A 526 14.07 -50.72 -16.35
CA PHE A 526 13.23 -49.90 -15.46
C PHE A 526 13.97 -49.39 -14.22
N ASP A 527 14.59 -50.28 -13.44
CA ASP A 527 15.34 -49.91 -12.23
C ASP A 527 16.45 -48.90 -12.48
N SER A 528 17.11 -48.97 -13.64
CA SER A 528 18.18 -48.03 -13.99
C SER A 528 17.65 -46.65 -14.35
N VAL A 529 16.44 -46.57 -14.91
CA VAL A 529 15.76 -45.29 -15.17
C VAL A 529 15.16 -44.75 -13.88
N LEU A 530 14.50 -45.59 -13.08
CA LEU A 530 13.90 -45.20 -11.80
C LEU A 530 14.97 -44.70 -10.81
N ALA A 531 16.07 -45.42 -10.64
CA ALA A 531 17.18 -44.96 -9.81
C ALA A 531 17.73 -43.61 -10.32
N SER A 532 17.95 -43.47 -11.64
CA SER A 532 18.44 -42.24 -12.27
C SER A 532 17.54 -41.05 -11.94
N VAL A 533 16.24 -41.15 -12.21
CA VAL A 533 15.33 -40.02 -11.98
C VAL A 533 15.14 -39.70 -10.50
N MET A 534 15.18 -40.71 -9.62
CA MET A 534 15.11 -40.48 -8.17
C MET A 534 16.37 -39.80 -7.63
N GLU A 535 17.56 -40.24 -8.07
CA GLU A 535 18.85 -39.62 -7.72
C GLU A 535 18.96 -38.18 -8.23
N LEU A 536 18.41 -37.89 -9.41
CA LEU A 536 18.53 -36.58 -10.03
C LEU A 536 17.50 -35.55 -9.56
N TYR A 537 16.28 -35.98 -9.19
CA TYR A 537 15.18 -35.05 -8.90
C TYR A 537 14.70 -35.10 -7.45
N VAL A 538 14.79 -36.23 -6.75
CA VAL A 538 14.25 -36.38 -5.39
C VAL A 538 15.34 -36.35 -4.34
N MET A 539 16.43 -37.10 -4.51
CA MET A 539 17.54 -37.11 -3.54
C MET A 539 18.11 -35.73 -3.21
N PRO A 540 18.28 -34.79 -4.17
CA PRO A 540 18.80 -33.46 -3.84
C PRO A 540 17.92 -32.69 -2.86
N GLN A 541 16.62 -33.00 -2.78
CA GLN A 541 15.69 -32.36 -1.84
C GLN A 541 15.90 -32.83 -0.39
N LEU A 542 16.69 -33.89 -0.19
CA LEU A 542 17.08 -34.40 1.13
C LEU A 542 18.42 -33.84 1.60
N GLN A 543 18.98 -32.85 0.88
CA GLN A 543 20.28 -32.28 1.21
C GLN A 543 20.33 -31.77 2.66
N GLY A 544 21.30 -32.26 3.44
CA GLY A 544 21.49 -31.82 4.82
C GLY A 544 20.33 -32.18 5.77
N ARG A 545 19.55 -33.21 5.42
CA ARG A 545 18.45 -33.76 6.22
C ARG A 545 18.78 -35.17 6.73
N PRO A 546 19.76 -35.33 7.64
CA PRO A 546 20.08 -36.65 8.20
C PRO A 546 18.92 -37.21 9.02
N ASP A 547 18.03 -36.35 9.53
CA ASP A 547 16.80 -36.70 10.24
C ASP A 547 15.81 -37.48 9.38
N LEU A 548 15.84 -37.31 8.06
CA LEU A 548 14.96 -38.01 7.12
C LEU A 548 15.62 -39.24 6.48
N HIS A 549 16.88 -39.54 6.80
CA HIS A 549 17.66 -40.53 6.06
C HIS A 549 17.05 -41.94 6.16
N GLU A 550 16.78 -42.43 7.37
CA GLU A 550 16.26 -43.79 7.59
C GLU A 550 14.88 -43.96 6.94
N ALA A 551 13.99 -42.98 7.12
CA ALA A 551 12.67 -42.99 6.50
C ALA A 551 12.73 -42.95 4.95
N ALA A 552 13.70 -42.21 4.39
CA ALA A 552 13.92 -42.16 2.95
C ALA A 552 14.49 -43.49 2.41
N VAL A 553 15.37 -44.17 3.15
CA VAL A 553 15.88 -45.51 2.82
C VAL A 553 14.71 -46.50 2.78
N ASP A 554 13.89 -46.53 3.83
CA ASP A 554 12.73 -47.41 3.95
C ASP A 554 11.69 -47.17 2.86
N LEU A 555 11.57 -45.93 2.38
CA LEU A 555 10.64 -45.57 1.31
C LEU A 555 11.17 -45.95 -0.08
N PHE A 556 12.44 -45.66 -0.38
CA PHE A 556 12.95 -45.76 -1.75
C PHE A 556 13.60 -47.10 -2.10
N VAL A 557 14.33 -47.71 -1.16
CA VAL A 557 15.06 -48.96 -1.44
C VAL A 557 14.13 -50.10 -1.86
N PRO A 558 12.94 -50.30 -1.27
CA PRO A 558 12.01 -51.34 -1.70
C PRO A 558 11.46 -51.15 -3.13
N LEU A 559 11.55 -49.94 -3.69
CA LEU A 559 11.09 -49.64 -5.06
C LEU A 559 12.10 -50.10 -6.13
N LEU A 560 13.33 -50.44 -5.72
CA LEU A 560 14.41 -50.87 -6.61
C LEU A 560 14.70 -52.35 -6.39
N THR A 561 14.75 -53.16 -7.45
CA THR A 561 15.14 -54.58 -7.38
C THR A 561 16.65 -54.79 -7.57
N ALA A 562 17.34 -53.81 -8.15
CA ALA A 562 18.79 -53.75 -8.30
C ALA A 562 19.35 -52.40 -7.84
N ARG A 563 20.67 -52.32 -7.59
CA ARG A 563 21.40 -51.08 -7.20
C ARG A 563 21.00 -50.46 -5.85
N GLN A 564 20.38 -51.24 -4.96
CA GLN A 564 19.99 -50.78 -3.62
C GLN A 564 21.17 -50.21 -2.82
N ASP A 565 22.30 -50.91 -2.80
CA ASP A 565 23.50 -50.50 -2.04
C ASP A 565 24.14 -49.20 -2.57
N ASP A 566 24.15 -49.01 -3.89
CA ASP A 566 24.69 -47.80 -4.50
C ASP A 566 23.74 -46.61 -4.25
N PHE A 567 22.43 -46.84 -4.40
CA PHE A 567 21.39 -45.84 -4.14
C PHE A 567 21.40 -45.37 -2.67
N ALA A 568 21.44 -46.31 -1.71
CA ALA A 568 21.50 -45.98 -0.28
C ALA A 568 22.78 -45.19 0.06
N ARG A 569 23.91 -45.53 -0.58
CA ARG A 569 25.17 -44.80 -0.41
C ARG A 569 25.11 -43.39 -0.96
N HIS A 570 24.54 -43.19 -2.16
CA HIS A 570 24.33 -41.85 -2.72
C HIS A 570 23.37 -41.03 -1.85
N LEU A 571 22.33 -41.66 -1.33
CA LEU A 571 21.38 -41.01 -0.42
C LEU A 571 22.06 -40.52 0.86
N ALA A 572 22.96 -41.33 1.45
CA ALA A 572 23.72 -40.94 2.65
C ALA A 572 24.61 -39.71 2.40
N VAL A 573 25.17 -39.57 1.19
CA VAL A 573 25.96 -38.39 0.79
C VAL A 573 25.08 -37.13 0.77
N TRP A 574 23.87 -37.21 0.20
CA TRP A 574 22.96 -36.06 0.15
C TRP A 574 22.44 -35.70 1.54
N THR A 575 21.98 -36.67 2.33
CA THR A 575 21.46 -36.40 3.68
C THR A 575 22.55 -35.96 4.65
N GLY A 576 23.82 -36.27 4.38
CA GLY A 576 24.92 -36.07 5.31
C GLY A 576 24.86 -37.05 6.49
N TYR A 577 24.19 -38.19 6.32
CA TYR A 577 24.08 -39.21 7.35
C TYR A 577 25.42 -39.93 7.54
N VAL A 578 25.89 -39.97 8.78
CA VAL A 578 27.06 -40.74 9.19
C VAL A 578 26.54 -41.89 10.07
N PRO A 579 26.75 -43.16 9.68
CA PRO A 579 26.36 -44.30 10.51
C PRO A 579 27.02 -44.19 11.89
N GLY A 580 26.21 -44.28 12.94
CA GLY A 580 26.64 -44.22 14.34
C GLY A 580 27.35 -45.47 14.84
#